data_AF-T0L503-F1
#
_entry.id   AF-T0L503-F1
#
_cell.length_a   1.000
_cell.length_b   1.000
_cell.length_c   1.000
_cell.angle_alpha   90.00
_cell.angle_beta   90.00
_cell.angle_gamma   90.00
#
_symmetry.space_group_name_H-M   'P 1'
#
loop_
_entity.id
_entity.type
_entity.pdbx_description
1 polymer ?
#
loop_
_entity_poly.entity_id
_entity_poly.type
_entity_poly.pdbx_seq_one_letter_code
_entity_poly.pdbx_strand_id
1 'polypeptide(L)'
;MSVNQYEVLKDLIIAEDRVFGDRMNIFLVVNSLMLLSVAQIHIPGFIVPILGTILDLIWLYVGSLTLSAHNFWRDELIKIEKETLGEKTLQEGIFTKRRQHYPKLGKLTGLSATETLTYILPSAFLLMWVYLLVR
;
A
#
# COMPACT_ATOMS: atom_id res chain seq x y z
N MET A 1 25.24 -3.91 -17.62
CA MET A 1 24.34 -2.78 -17.29
C MET A 1 25.02 -1.91 -16.24
N SER A 2 24.96 -0.58 -16.38
CA SER A 2 25.82 0.33 -15.61
C SER A 2 25.28 0.61 -14.21
N VAL A 3 26.16 0.85 -13.24
CA VAL A 3 25.85 1.26 -11.85
C VAL A 3 24.78 2.37 -11.76
N ASN A 4 24.70 3.20 -12.81
CA ASN A 4 23.72 4.27 -12.94
C ASN A 4 22.25 3.78 -13.02
N GLN A 5 22.00 2.63 -13.64
CA GLN A 5 20.64 2.06 -13.73
C GLN A 5 20.13 1.54 -12.38
N TYR A 6 21.03 1.00 -11.55
CA TYR A 6 20.70 0.53 -10.21
C TYR A 6 20.30 1.68 -9.29
N GLU A 7 21.08 2.77 -9.26
CA GLU A 7 20.77 3.95 -8.43
C GLU A 7 19.45 4.62 -8.86
N VAL A 8 19.20 4.75 -10.18
CA VAL A 8 17.92 5.30 -10.67
C VAL A 8 16.74 4.44 -10.26
N LEU A 9 16.84 3.11 -10.38
CA LEU A 9 15.74 2.21 -10.00
C LEU A 9 15.50 2.21 -8.49
N LYS A 10 16.56 2.32 -7.69
CA LYS A 10 16.48 2.46 -6.24
C LYS A 10 15.77 3.74 -5.82
N ASP A 11 16.14 4.88 -6.41
CA ASP A 11 15.50 6.16 -6.13
C ASP A 11 14.03 6.15 -6.55
N LEU A 12 13.70 5.52 -7.68
CA LEU A 12 12.33 5.31 -8.14
C LEU A 12 11.50 4.55 -7.10
N ILE A 13 12.01 3.44 -6.56
CA ILE A 13 11.31 2.64 -5.56
C ILE A 13 11.11 3.42 -4.25
N ILE A 14 12.09 4.22 -3.82
CA ILE A 14 11.96 5.07 -2.63
C ILE A 14 10.89 6.15 -2.83
N ALA A 15 10.87 6.79 -4.00
CA ALA A 15 9.86 7.78 -4.34
C ALA A 15 8.46 7.13 -4.37
N GLU A 16 8.32 5.95 -4.94
CA GLU A 16 7.06 5.21 -5.00
C GLU A 16 6.54 4.86 -3.60
N ASP A 17 7.39 4.40 -2.69
CA ASP A 17 7.01 4.13 -1.29
C ASP A 17 6.48 5.38 -0.57
N ARG A 18 7.10 6.53 -0.83
CA ARG A 18 6.64 7.81 -0.24
C ARG A 18 5.26 8.19 -0.77
N VAL A 19 5.09 8.12 -2.09
CA VAL A 19 3.80 8.37 -2.74
C VAL A 19 2.74 7.40 -2.21
N PHE A 20 3.12 6.15 -1.95
CA PHE A 20 2.24 5.15 -1.37
C PHE A 20 1.76 5.54 0.04
N GLY A 21 2.67 6.00 0.90
CA GLY A 21 2.34 6.53 2.22
C GLY A 21 1.41 7.74 2.16
N ASP A 22 1.66 8.67 1.25
CA ASP A 22 0.83 9.86 1.05
C ASP A 22 -0.58 9.50 0.58
N ARG A 23 -0.71 8.55 -0.35
CA ARG A 23 -2.01 8.00 -0.77
C ARG A 23 -2.78 7.42 0.41
N MET A 24 -2.13 6.64 1.27
CA MET A 24 -2.78 6.05 2.45
C MET A 24 -3.31 7.11 3.42
N ASN A 25 -2.58 8.21 3.59
CA ASN A 25 -3.06 9.33 4.41
C ASN A 25 -4.30 9.98 3.79
N ILE A 26 -4.32 10.18 2.47
CA ILE A 26 -5.49 10.72 1.76
C ILE A 26 -6.70 9.80 1.94
N PHE A 27 -6.51 8.49 1.79
CA PHE A 27 -7.56 7.50 2.03
C PHE A 27 -8.20 7.62 3.41
N LEU A 28 -7.36 7.69 4.46
CA LEU A 28 -7.82 7.84 5.84
C LEU A 28 -8.60 9.13 6.04
N VAL A 29 -8.12 10.25 5.48
CA VAL A 29 -8.81 11.54 5.57
C VAL A 29 -10.17 11.48 4.89
N VAL A 30 -10.23 10.96 3.66
CA VAL A 30 -11.49 10.86 2.90
C VAL A 30 -12.51 9.97 3.62
N ASN A 31 -12.09 8.79 4.10
CA ASN A 31 -12.97 7.89 4.84
C ASN A 31 -13.46 8.49 6.16
N SER A 32 -12.59 9.22 6.87
CA SER A 32 -12.97 9.92 8.11
C SER A 32 -14.01 11.02 7.84
N LEU A 33 -13.85 11.78 6.76
CA LEU A 33 -14.82 12.80 6.35
C LEU A 33 -16.18 12.19 5.96
N MET A 34 -16.17 11.04 5.28
CA MET A 34 -17.42 10.34 4.97
C MET A 34 -18.12 9.81 6.21
N LEU A 35 -17.37 9.28 7.19
CA LEU A 35 -17.94 8.87 8.48
C LEU A 35 -18.59 10.04 9.23
N LEU A 36 -17.94 11.21 9.25
CA LEU A 36 -18.52 12.43 9.81
C LEU A 36 -19.79 12.85 9.07
N SER A 37 -19.81 12.68 7.75
CA SER A 37 -20.97 12.97 6.92
C SER A 37 -22.15 12.04 7.21
N VAL A 38 -21.91 10.75 7.50
CA VAL A 38 -22.98 9.84 8.00
C VAL A 38 -23.58 10.38 9.29
N ALA A 39 -22.74 10.82 10.22
CA ALA A 39 -23.18 11.21 11.56
C ALA A 39 -23.97 12.53 11.58
N GLN A 40 -23.76 13.43 10.61
CA GLN A 40 -24.29 14.79 10.64
C GLN A 40 -25.44 15.06 9.66
N ILE A 41 -25.59 14.28 8.60
CA ILE A 41 -26.48 14.66 7.49
C ILE A 41 -27.80 13.88 7.52
N HIS A 42 -28.92 14.58 7.26
CA HIS A 42 -30.26 14.04 7.03
C HIS A 42 -30.42 13.34 5.66
N ILE A 43 -29.32 12.96 5.01
CA ILE A 43 -29.33 12.18 3.77
C ILE A 43 -29.92 10.79 4.11
N PRO A 44 -30.65 10.15 3.17
CA PRO A 44 -31.06 8.76 3.34
C PRO A 44 -29.91 7.90 3.83
N GLY A 45 -30.09 7.22 4.97
CA GLY A 45 -29.00 6.59 5.73
C GLY A 45 -28.13 5.60 4.95
N PHE A 46 -28.59 5.14 3.78
CA PHE A 46 -27.87 4.24 2.89
C PHE A 46 -26.95 4.92 1.87
N ILE A 47 -27.12 6.20 1.52
CA ILE A 47 -26.36 6.84 0.44
C ILE A 47 -24.87 6.96 0.80
N VAL A 48 -24.57 7.45 2.00
CA VAL A 48 -23.18 7.63 2.42
C VAL A 48 -22.46 6.29 2.57
N PRO A 49 -23.07 5.23 3.16
CA PRO A 49 -22.48 3.89 3.15
C PRO A 49 -22.29 3.26 1.75
N ILE A 50 -23.17 3.51 0.77
CA ILE A 50 -22.94 3.09 -0.62
C ILE A 50 -21.69 3.77 -1.19
N LEU A 51 -21.57 5.10 -1.00
CA LEU A 51 -20.40 5.85 -1.45
C LEU A 51 -19.11 5.38 -0.77
N GLY A 52 -19.18 5.10 0.54
CA GLY A 52 -18.16 4.40 1.32
C GLY A 52 -17.65 3.13 0.67
N THR A 53 -18.59 2.22 0.40
CA THR A 53 -18.29 0.93 -0.19
C THR A 53 -17.63 1.07 -1.57
N ILE A 54 -18.16 1.96 -2.44
CA ILE A 54 -17.61 2.20 -3.77
C ILE A 54 -16.19 2.78 -3.68
N LEU A 55 -15.98 3.76 -2.81
CA LEU A 55 -14.69 4.42 -2.62
C LEU A 55 -13.62 3.42 -2.17
N ASP A 56 -13.93 2.58 -1.19
CA ASP A 56 -13.02 1.56 -0.68
C ASP A 56 -12.71 0.48 -1.72
N LEU A 57 -13.69 0.09 -2.54
CA LEU A 57 -13.48 -0.84 -3.66
C LEU A 57 -12.53 -0.25 -4.72
N ILE A 58 -12.73 1.02 -5.09
CA ILE A 58 -11.81 1.73 -5.99
C ILE A 58 -10.41 1.77 -5.38
N TRP A 59 -10.33 2.03 -4.07
CA TRP A 59 -9.06 2.09 -3.37
C TRP A 59 -8.33 0.75 -3.32
N LEU A 60 -9.05 -0.34 -3.05
CA LEU A 60 -8.51 -1.70 -3.11
C LEU A 60 -8.01 -2.04 -4.51
N TYR A 61 -8.78 -1.67 -5.54
CA TYR A 61 -8.39 -1.90 -6.93
C TYR A 61 -7.11 -1.14 -7.31
N VAL A 62 -7.06 0.17 -7.08
CA VAL A 62 -5.88 1.00 -7.36
C VAL A 62 -4.68 0.57 -6.52
N GLY A 63 -4.91 0.23 -5.25
CA GLY A 63 -3.91 -0.32 -4.35
C GLY A 63 -3.31 -1.60 -4.92
N SER A 64 -4.14 -2.52 -5.42
CA SER A 64 -3.68 -3.78 -6.01
C SER A 64 -2.81 -3.59 -7.26
N LEU A 65 -3.18 -2.66 -8.14
CA LEU A 65 -2.40 -2.33 -9.33
C LEU A 65 -1.04 -1.72 -8.95
N THR A 66 -1.04 -0.77 -8.02
CA THR A 66 0.17 -0.09 -7.55
C THR A 66 1.12 -1.10 -6.91
N LEU A 67 0.57 -2.03 -6.11
CA LEU A 67 1.35 -3.09 -5.49
C LEU A 67 1.97 -4.04 -6.50
N SER A 68 1.21 -4.42 -7.54
CA SER A 68 1.70 -5.31 -8.58
C SER A 68 2.86 -4.66 -9.35
N ALA A 69 2.74 -3.38 -9.67
CA ALA A 69 3.83 -2.63 -10.31
C ALA A 69 5.05 -2.53 -9.39
N HIS A 70 4.84 -2.22 -8.10
CA HIS A 70 5.92 -2.16 -7.11
C HIS A 70 6.64 -3.50 -6.97
N ASN A 71 5.90 -4.61 -6.87
CA ASN A 71 6.46 -5.96 -6.80
C ASN A 71 7.26 -6.32 -8.05
N PHE A 72 6.78 -5.94 -9.24
CA PHE A 72 7.52 -6.13 -10.49
C PHE A 72 8.87 -5.39 -10.47
N TRP A 73 8.87 -4.10 -10.12
CA TRP A 73 10.09 -3.29 -10.06
C TRP A 73 11.06 -3.77 -8.98
N ARG A 74 10.53 -4.24 -7.84
CA ARG A 74 11.30 -4.88 -6.79
C ARG A 74 12.03 -6.12 -7.32
N ASP A 75 11.30 -7.00 -7.98
CA ASP A 75 11.87 -8.27 -8.45
C ASP A 75 12.95 -8.00 -9.53
N GLU A 76 12.76 -6.96 -10.34
CA GLU A 76 13.76 -6.51 -11.31
C GLU A 76 15.01 -5.91 -10.63
N LEU A 77 14.84 -5.12 -9.56
CA LEU A 77 15.97 -4.59 -8.79
C LEU A 77 16.78 -5.71 -8.13
N ILE A 78 16.12 -6.76 -7.62
CA ILE A 78 16.79 -7.93 -7.04
C ILE A 78 17.60 -8.69 -8.11
N LYS A 79 17.10 -8.80 -9.34
CA LYS A 79 17.87 -9.40 -10.44
C LYS A 79 19.11 -8.57 -10.76
N ILE A 80 18.95 -7.26 -10.90
CA ILE A 80 20.07 -6.35 -11.19
C ILE A 80 21.10 -6.38 -10.06
N GLU A 81 20.67 -6.37 -8.81
CA GLU A 81 21.55 -6.46 -7.63
C GLU A 81 22.38 -7.75 -7.65
N LYS A 82 21.76 -8.89 -7.98
CA LYS A 82 22.46 -10.17 -8.17
C LYS A 82 23.48 -10.13 -9.31
N GLU A 83 23.13 -9.52 -10.43
CA GLU A 83 23.98 -9.42 -11.61
C GLU A 83 25.16 -8.45 -11.45
N THR A 84 24.98 -7.36 -10.72
CA THR A 84 25.99 -6.29 -10.60
C THR A 84 26.90 -6.41 -9.37
N LEU A 85 26.39 -6.91 -8.24
CA LEU A 85 27.13 -6.90 -6.97
C LEU A 85 27.54 -8.31 -6.49
N GLY A 86 27.11 -9.38 -7.17
CA GLY A 86 27.40 -10.79 -6.84
C GLY A 86 26.70 -11.29 -5.56
N GLU A 87 26.62 -12.61 -5.37
CA GLU A 87 25.81 -13.23 -4.29
C GLU A 87 26.14 -12.77 -2.85
N LYS A 88 27.36 -12.25 -2.60
CA LYS A 88 27.83 -11.91 -1.25
C LYS A 88 27.25 -10.63 -0.66
N THR A 89 26.67 -9.74 -1.47
CA THR A 89 26.10 -8.45 -1.04
C THR A 89 24.57 -8.48 -0.85
N LEU A 90 23.89 -9.59 -1.17
CA LEU A 90 22.46 -9.81 -0.87
C LEU A 90 22.13 -9.65 0.62
N GLN A 91 23.12 -9.76 1.52
CA GLN A 91 22.95 -9.54 2.95
C GLN A 91 23.12 -8.07 3.37
N GLU A 92 23.85 -7.26 2.60
CA GLU A 92 24.09 -5.82 2.87
C GLU A 92 23.23 -4.88 2.01
N GLY A 93 22.57 -5.42 0.98
CA GLY A 93 21.65 -4.71 0.11
C GLY A 93 20.53 -4.01 0.90
N ILE A 94 20.17 -2.80 0.47
CA ILE A 94 19.20 -1.92 1.15
C ILE A 94 17.84 -2.61 1.40
N PHE A 95 17.53 -3.66 0.63
CA PHE A 95 16.33 -4.49 0.78
C PHE A 95 16.28 -5.33 2.06
N THR A 96 17.41 -5.90 2.55
CA THR A 96 17.43 -6.63 3.83
C THR A 96 17.29 -5.68 5.01
N LYS A 97 17.86 -4.47 4.91
CA LYS A 97 17.67 -3.40 5.91
C LYS A 97 16.23 -2.88 5.94
N ARG A 98 15.52 -2.76 4.80
CA ARG A 98 14.12 -2.32 4.78
C ARG A 98 13.16 -3.32 5.46
N ARG A 99 13.40 -4.64 5.36
CA ARG A 99 12.67 -5.67 6.14
C ARG A 99 12.82 -5.49 7.65
N GLN A 100 13.87 -4.83 8.14
CA GLN A 100 14.10 -4.60 9.56
C GLN A 100 13.26 -3.46 10.15
N HIS A 101 12.69 -2.57 9.32
CA HIS A 101 11.97 -1.40 9.86
C HIS A 101 10.60 -1.75 10.48
N TYR A 102 9.99 -2.90 10.12
CA TYR A 102 8.78 -3.43 10.76
C TYR A 102 8.77 -4.97 10.82
N PRO A 103 9.56 -5.58 11.73
CA PRO A 103 9.87 -7.01 11.71
C PRO A 103 8.70 -7.91 12.13
N LYS A 104 7.65 -7.36 12.78
CA LYS A 104 6.50 -8.16 13.24
C LYS A 104 5.43 -8.38 12.16
N LEU A 105 5.16 -7.36 11.33
CA LEU A 105 4.16 -7.43 10.27
C LEU A 105 4.67 -8.25 9.07
N GLY A 106 5.93 -8.05 8.66
CA GLY A 106 6.51 -8.82 7.56
C GLY A 106 6.74 -10.31 7.84
N LYS A 107 6.74 -10.73 9.12
CA LYS A 107 6.86 -12.14 9.52
C LYS A 107 5.56 -12.93 9.41
N LEU A 108 4.41 -12.26 9.50
CA LEU A 108 3.09 -12.92 9.48
C LEU A 108 2.59 -13.15 8.05
N THR A 109 2.94 -12.28 7.11
CA THR A 109 2.39 -12.31 5.74
C THR A 109 3.44 -12.50 4.66
N GLY A 110 4.75 -12.35 4.95
CA GLY A 110 5.80 -12.33 3.94
C GLY A 110 5.78 -11.08 3.05
N LEU A 111 4.83 -10.17 3.28
CA LEU A 111 4.61 -8.92 2.58
C LEU A 111 5.28 -7.76 3.34
N SER A 112 5.65 -6.69 2.65
CA SER A 112 6.11 -5.46 3.32
C SER A 112 4.99 -4.85 4.18
N ALA A 113 5.35 -4.06 5.20
CA ALA A 113 4.36 -3.44 6.10
C ALA A 113 3.39 -2.50 5.35
N THR A 114 3.86 -1.89 4.26
CA THR A 114 3.07 -1.09 3.33
C THR A 114 2.07 -1.97 2.59
N GLU A 115 2.48 -3.11 2.03
CA GLU A 115 1.60 -4.08 1.35
C GLU A 115 0.46 -4.58 2.24
N THR A 116 0.72 -4.78 3.53
CA THR A 116 -0.29 -5.27 4.48
C THR A 116 -1.33 -4.19 4.80
N LEU A 117 -0.88 -2.93 4.95
CA LEU A 117 -1.78 -1.79 5.20
C LEU A 117 -2.66 -1.46 4.00
N THR A 118 -2.17 -1.68 2.78
CA THR A 118 -2.93 -1.51 1.52
C THR A 118 -4.25 -2.25 1.49
N TYR A 119 -4.29 -3.43 2.07
CA TYR A 119 -5.46 -4.30 1.99
C TYR A 119 -6.27 -4.31 3.28
N ILE A 120 -5.60 -4.37 4.43
CA ILE A 120 -6.31 -4.50 5.72
C ILE A 120 -7.17 -3.26 5.98
N LEU A 121 -6.61 -2.07 5.79
CA LEU A 121 -7.27 -0.85 6.17
C LEU A 121 -8.53 -0.59 5.32
N PRO A 122 -8.48 -0.64 3.97
CA PRO A 122 -9.69 -0.46 3.17
C PRO A 122 -10.69 -1.60 3.32
N SER A 123 -10.23 -2.83 3.57
CA SER A 123 -11.14 -3.95 3.84
C SER A 123 -11.90 -3.77 5.16
N ALA A 124 -11.25 -3.22 6.20
CA ALA A 124 -11.91 -2.91 7.46
C ALA A 124 -12.97 -1.81 7.31
N PHE A 125 -12.69 -0.75 6.55
CA PHE A 125 -13.68 0.29 6.24
C PHE A 125 -14.82 -0.27 5.39
N LEU A 126 -14.54 -1.13 4.40
CA LEU A 126 -15.56 -1.77 3.58
C LEU A 126 -16.54 -2.60 4.43
N LEU A 127 -16.02 -3.41 5.37
CA LEU A 127 -16.88 -4.17 6.31
C LEU A 127 -17.76 -3.26 7.16
N MET A 128 -17.21 -2.14 7.61
CA MET A 128 -17.96 -1.13 8.36
C MET A 128 -19.05 -0.48 7.51
N TRP A 129 -18.79 -0.13 6.25
CA TRP A 129 -19.80 0.41 5.34
C TRP A 129 -20.91 -0.59 5.05
N VAL A 130 -20.57 -1.85 4.79
CA VAL A 130 -21.55 -2.93 4.61
C VAL A 130 -22.40 -3.11 5.87
N TYR A 131 -21.79 -3.06 7.06
CA TYR A 131 -22.52 -3.11 8.32
C TYR A 131 -23.53 -1.95 8.45
N LEU A 132 -23.13 -0.74 8.08
CA LEU A 132 -24.01 0.44 8.09
C LEU A 132 -25.12 0.39 7.03
N LEU A 133 -24.98 -0.41 5.97
CA LEU A 133 -26.04 -0.63 4.97
C LEU A 133 -27.12 -1.61 5.42
N VAL A 134 -26.73 -2.60 6.23
CA VAL A 134 -27.61 -3.68 6.69
C VAL A 134 -28.37 -3.30 7.96
N ARG A 135 -27.85 -2.34 8.73
CA ARG A 135 -28.44 -1.85 9.98
C ARG A 135 -29.40 -0.70 9.76
#